data_AF-A0A1I2NUM5-F1
#
_entry.id   AF-A0A1I2NUM5-F1
#
_cell.length_a   1.000
_cell.length_b   1.000
_cell.length_c   1.000
_cell.angle_alpha   90.00
_cell.angle_beta   90.00
_cell.angle_gamma   90.00
#
_symmetry.space_group_name_H-M   'P 1'
#
loop_
_entity.id
_entity.type
_entity.pdbx_description
1 polymer ?
#
loop_
_entity_poly.entity_id
_entity_poly.type
_entity_poly.pdbx_seq_one_letter_code
_entity_poly.pdbx_strand_id
1 'polypeptide(L)'
;MDFSSLVLMQKDGTSGFLTKELGSFEVGEGALYIKKFYEIDGKVTIVFDTNKDVEDWEYSAIYDVFDYEVFTENGYNIEDVDDEFNPTWKIEMSYVEDMKEMGSIVYDICEIISETMEKAFEEAEKNKEEY
;
A
#
# COMPACT_ATOMS: atom_id res chain seq x y z
N MET A 1 -11.67 -16.69 5.26
CA MET A 1 -11.10 -15.36 5.03
C MET A 1 -10.03 -15.22 6.07
N ASP A 2 -8.78 -15.37 5.65
CA ASP A 2 -7.64 -15.20 6.55
C ASP A 2 -7.43 -13.70 6.70
N PHE A 3 -7.79 -13.17 7.86
CA PHE A 3 -7.53 -11.76 8.18
C PHE A 3 -6.07 -11.62 8.61
N SER A 4 -5.43 -10.56 8.15
CA SER A 4 -4.13 -10.13 8.61
C SER A 4 -4.27 -8.99 9.61
N SER A 5 -3.19 -8.68 10.33
CA SER A 5 -3.15 -7.53 11.22
C SER A 5 -2.02 -6.60 10.81
N LEU A 6 -2.35 -5.31 10.68
CA LEU A 6 -1.36 -4.25 10.48
C LEU A 6 -1.20 -3.44 11.76
N VAL A 7 0.06 -3.21 12.14
CA VAL A 7 0.41 -2.44 13.34
C VAL A 7 0.94 -1.07 12.89
N LEU A 8 0.26 0.00 13.29
CA LEU A 8 0.71 1.36 13.04
C LEU A 8 1.76 1.76 14.07
N MET A 9 2.98 2.00 13.60
CA MET A 9 4.08 2.45 14.44
C MET A 9 4.35 3.95 14.24
N GLN A 10 4.45 4.70 15.33
CA GLN A 10 4.99 6.05 15.28
C GLN A 10 6.50 6.01 15.06
N LYS A 11 7.00 6.90 14.22
CA LYS A 11 8.43 7.18 14.00
C LYS A 11 8.76 8.60 14.41
N ASP A 12 9.95 8.77 14.96
CA ASP A 12 10.51 10.09 15.19
C ASP A 12 10.99 10.69 13.85
N GLY A 13 10.47 11.87 13.49
CA GLY A 13 10.77 12.51 12.20
C GLY A 13 12.22 12.94 12.00
N THR A 14 13.01 13.03 13.07
CA THR A 14 14.43 13.44 13.00
C THR A 14 15.37 12.23 12.90
N SER A 15 15.14 11.21 13.71
CA SER A 15 16.01 10.04 13.83
C SER A 15 15.55 8.83 13.03
N GLY A 16 14.27 8.80 12.60
CA GLY A 16 13.66 7.68 11.89
C GLY A 16 13.40 6.44 12.74
N PHE A 17 13.70 6.49 14.05
CA PHE A 17 13.48 5.36 14.95
C PHE A 17 11.99 5.20 15.28
N LEU A 18 11.56 3.94 15.42
CA LEU A 18 10.24 3.62 15.95
C LEU A 18 10.16 4.05 17.42
N THR A 19 9.12 4.79 17.78
CA THR A 19 8.96 5.33 19.14
C THR A 19 7.92 4.54 19.93
N LYS A 20 6.74 4.30 19.35
CA LYS A 20 5.64 3.57 19.99
C LYS A 20 4.66 2.99 18.96
N GLU A 21 3.91 1.99 19.39
CA GLU A 21 2.72 1.51 18.70
C GLU A 21 1.56 2.49 18.93
N LEU A 22 0.84 2.83 17.86
CA LEU A 22 -0.36 3.67 17.90
C LEU A 22 -1.65 2.85 17.85
N GLY A 23 -1.62 1.68 17.21
CA GLY A 23 -2.76 0.79 17.10
C GLY A 23 -2.48 -0.41 16.21
N SER A 24 -3.39 -1.39 16.28
CA SER A 24 -3.39 -2.59 15.47
C SER A 24 -4.78 -2.73 14.83
N PHE A 25 -4.81 -3.03 13.53
CA PHE A 25 -6.02 -3.07 12.74
C PHE A 25 -6.15 -4.43 12.07
N GLU A 26 -7.35 -5.01 12.15
CA GLU A 26 -7.71 -6.21 11.40
C GLU A 26 -8.03 -5.82 9.96
N VAL A 27 -7.38 -6.48 9.01
CA VAL A 27 -7.43 -6.15 7.58
C VAL A 27 -7.49 -7.41 6.72
N GLY A 28 -7.90 -7.25 5.47
CA GLY A 28 -7.95 -8.32 4.48
C GLY A 28 -6.59 -8.72 3.91
N GLU A 29 -6.62 -9.44 2.79
CA GLU A 29 -5.44 -9.96 2.08
C GLU A 29 -4.54 -8.85 1.53
N GLY A 30 -5.08 -7.64 1.34
CA GLY A 30 -4.31 -6.46 0.96
C GLY A 30 -3.12 -6.15 1.86
N ALA A 31 -3.17 -6.59 3.12
CA ALA A 31 -2.07 -6.47 4.08
C ALA A 31 -0.77 -7.13 3.60
N LEU A 32 -0.87 -8.18 2.77
CA LEU A 32 0.26 -8.92 2.24
C LEU A 32 1.16 -8.04 1.35
N TYR A 33 0.59 -7.03 0.71
CA TYR A 33 1.33 -6.08 -0.13
C TYR A 33 2.02 -4.98 0.67
N ILE A 34 1.65 -4.78 1.94
CA ILE A 34 2.17 -3.67 2.75
C ILE A 34 3.60 -3.96 3.22
N LYS A 35 4.55 -3.11 2.80
CA LYS A 35 5.95 -3.14 3.24
C LYS A 35 6.22 -2.26 4.45
N LYS A 36 5.62 -1.07 4.49
CA LYS A 36 5.84 -0.09 5.55
C LYS A 36 4.52 0.57 5.93
N PHE A 37 4.24 0.64 7.22
CA PHE A 37 3.08 1.33 7.76
C PHE A 37 3.49 2.08 9.03
N TYR A 38 3.52 3.39 8.96
CA TYR A 38 4.02 4.22 10.06
C TYR A 38 3.45 5.63 10.05
N GLU A 39 3.58 6.34 11.17
CA GLU A 39 3.17 7.73 11.35
C GLU A 39 4.37 8.60 11.71
N ILE A 40 4.46 9.78 11.09
CA ILE A 40 5.42 10.85 11.45
C ILE A 40 4.66 12.18 11.51
N ASP A 41 4.75 12.88 12.63
CA ASP A 41 4.21 14.24 12.83
C ASP A 41 2.75 14.45 12.38
N GLY A 42 1.88 13.48 12.66
CA GLY A 42 0.47 13.45 12.32
C GLY A 42 0.17 12.89 10.92
N LYS A 43 1.18 12.42 10.18
CA LYS A 43 1.04 11.93 8.82
C LYS A 43 1.32 10.42 8.77
N VAL A 44 0.32 9.67 8.34
CA VAL A 44 0.41 8.22 8.14
C VAL A 44 0.91 7.95 6.73
N THR A 45 1.88 7.05 6.61
CA THR A 45 2.45 6.58 5.35
C THR A 45 2.26 5.08 5.25
N ILE A 46 1.68 4.65 4.13
CA ILE A 46 1.59 3.26 3.70
C ILE A 46 2.47 3.11 2.46
N VAL A 47 3.42 2.17 2.49
CA VAL A 47 4.21 1.77 1.33
C VAL A 47 3.90 0.32 1.04
N PHE A 48 3.58 0.01 -0.20
CA PHE A 48 3.23 -1.33 -0.64
C PHE A 48 3.87 -1.65 -1.98
N ASP A 49 4.11 -2.93 -2.23
CA ASP A 49 4.68 -3.43 -3.47
C ASP A 49 3.94 -4.70 -3.93
N THR A 50 4.48 -5.35 -4.95
CA THR A 50 3.97 -6.59 -5.54
C THR A 50 3.94 -7.82 -4.63
N ASN A 51 4.46 -7.75 -3.40
CA ASN A 51 4.64 -8.87 -2.44
C ASN A 51 5.45 -10.08 -2.97
N LYS A 52 5.99 -9.96 -4.17
CA LYS A 52 6.89 -10.93 -4.79
C LYS A 52 7.88 -10.17 -5.67
N ASP A 53 9.05 -10.76 -5.85
CA ASP A 53 9.97 -10.29 -6.86
C ASP A 53 9.36 -10.54 -8.23
N VAL A 54 9.38 -9.51 -9.07
CA VAL A 54 8.85 -9.55 -10.44
C VAL A 54 9.98 -9.49 -11.46
N GLU A 55 9.78 -10.09 -12.63
CA GLU A 55 10.72 -9.97 -13.74
C GLU A 55 10.68 -8.56 -14.36
N ASP A 56 11.73 -8.17 -15.11
CA ASP A 56 11.82 -6.83 -15.72
C ASP A 56 10.61 -6.49 -16.61
N TRP A 57 10.05 -7.49 -17.31
CA TRP A 57 8.86 -7.31 -18.13
C TRP A 57 7.60 -7.13 -17.28
N GLU A 58 7.46 -7.89 -16.18
CA GLU A 58 6.34 -7.75 -15.22
C GLU A 58 6.40 -6.37 -14.56
N TYR A 59 7.59 -5.89 -14.20
CA TYR A 59 7.78 -4.56 -13.61
C TYR A 59 7.14 -3.48 -14.49
N SER A 60 7.48 -3.47 -15.78
CA SER A 60 6.99 -2.48 -16.74
C SER A 60 5.49 -2.65 -16.99
N ALA A 61 5.07 -3.89 -17.24
CA ALA A 61 3.67 -4.21 -17.53
C ALA A 61 2.74 -3.85 -16.36
N ILE A 62 3.13 -4.12 -15.12
CA ILE A 62 2.34 -3.79 -13.93
C ILE A 62 2.14 -2.27 -13.83
N TYR A 63 3.19 -1.46 -13.99
CA TYR A 63 3.04 0.00 -13.95
C TYR A 63 2.11 0.53 -15.05
N ASP A 64 2.18 -0.05 -16.25
CA ASP A 64 1.37 0.38 -17.39
C ASP A 64 -0.13 0.07 -17.21
N VAL A 65 -0.47 -1.00 -16.47
CA VAL A 65 -1.86 -1.42 -16.24
C VAL A 65 -2.39 -1.09 -14.84
N PHE A 66 -1.56 -0.53 -13.96
CA PHE A 66 -1.96 -0.22 -12.59
C PHE A 66 -3.01 0.90 -12.56
N ASP A 67 -4.13 0.65 -11.88
CA ASP A 67 -5.27 1.57 -11.86
C ASP A 67 -5.13 2.58 -10.71
N TYR A 68 -4.46 3.70 -11.00
CA TYR A 68 -4.33 4.83 -10.06
C TYR A 68 -5.67 5.54 -9.80
N GLU A 69 -6.63 5.47 -10.72
CA GLU A 69 -7.87 6.23 -10.64
C GLU A 69 -8.69 5.78 -9.44
N VAL A 70 -8.77 4.46 -9.18
CA VAL A 70 -9.49 3.88 -8.03
C VAL A 70 -9.05 4.49 -6.70
N PHE A 71 -7.76 4.76 -6.50
CA PHE A 71 -7.26 5.40 -5.28
C PHE A 71 -7.72 6.85 -5.18
N THR A 72 -7.58 7.60 -6.27
CA THR A 72 -7.94 9.02 -6.30
C THR A 72 -9.46 9.26 -6.16
N GLU A 73 -10.30 8.39 -6.73
CA GLU A 73 -11.75 8.43 -6.58
C GLU A 73 -12.19 8.16 -5.14
N ASN A 74 -11.44 7.35 -4.40
CA ASN A 74 -11.63 7.11 -2.97
C ASN A 74 -10.96 8.16 -2.08
N GLY A 75 -10.38 9.22 -2.66
CA GLY A 75 -9.81 10.35 -1.94
C GLY A 75 -8.37 10.13 -1.43
N TYR A 76 -7.69 9.09 -1.91
CA TYR A 76 -6.31 8.79 -1.54
C TYR A 76 -5.33 9.38 -2.56
N ASN A 77 -4.26 10.00 -2.06
CA ASN A 77 -3.12 10.37 -2.89
C ASN A 77 -2.15 9.19 -2.96
N ILE A 78 -1.88 8.72 -4.17
CA ILE A 78 -0.95 7.63 -4.46
C ILE A 78 0.19 8.16 -5.32
N GLU A 79 1.42 7.79 -4.98
CA GLU A 79 2.64 8.18 -5.68
C GLU A 79 3.51 6.95 -5.90
N ASP A 80 4.20 6.92 -7.04
CA ASP A 80 5.24 5.93 -7.31
C ASP A 80 6.44 6.16 -6.42
N VAL A 81 7.07 5.06 -5.99
CA VAL A 81 8.34 5.10 -5.27
C VAL A 81 9.44 4.66 -6.23
N ASP A 82 10.16 5.65 -6.76
CA ASP A 82 11.34 5.43 -7.58
C ASP A 82 12.44 4.67 -6.80
N ASP A 83 13.39 4.08 -7.55
CA ASP A 83 14.56 3.37 -7.03
C ASP A 83 14.27 2.09 -6.20
N GLU A 84 13.05 1.55 -6.27
CA GLU A 84 12.70 0.25 -5.70
C GLU A 84 12.83 -0.88 -6.74
N PHE A 85 13.20 -2.07 -6.27
CA PHE A 85 13.43 -3.24 -7.13
C PHE A 85 12.15 -3.75 -7.80
N ASN A 86 11.04 -3.70 -7.06
CA ASN A 86 9.70 -4.07 -7.54
C ASN A 86 8.84 -2.81 -7.71
N PRO A 87 7.77 -2.86 -8.53
CA PRO A 87 6.77 -1.80 -8.56
C PRO A 87 6.27 -1.50 -7.15
N THR A 88 6.43 -0.24 -6.73
CA THR A 88 6.22 0.17 -5.34
C THR A 88 5.51 1.52 -5.32
N TRP A 89 4.52 1.62 -4.45
CA TRP A 89 3.70 2.81 -4.31
C TRP A 89 3.63 3.26 -2.85
N LYS A 90 3.30 4.53 -2.68
CA LYS A 90 3.15 5.18 -1.39
C LYS A 90 1.83 5.93 -1.34
N ILE A 91 1.08 5.70 -0.27
CA ILE A 91 -0.12 6.46 0.09
C ILE A 91 0.17 7.25 1.37
N GLU A 92 -0.23 8.51 1.37
CA GLU A 92 -0.07 9.40 2.50
C GLU A 92 -1.41 10.04 2.90
N MET A 93 -1.69 10.02 4.20
CA MET A 93 -2.95 10.52 4.76
C MET A 93 -2.72 11.09 6.17
N SER A 94 -3.66 11.92 6.64
CA SER A 94 -3.63 12.40 8.02
C SER A 94 -3.95 11.27 9.00
N TYR A 95 -3.26 11.25 10.12
CA TYR A 95 -3.60 10.38 11.24
C TYR A 95 -4.96 10.76 11.84
N VAL A 96 -5.77 9.74 12.16
CA VAL A 96 -7.06 9.90 12.81
C VAL A 96 -7.00 9.26 14.21
N GLU A 97 -7.34 10.04 15.24
CA GLU A 97 -7.30 9.57 16.64
C GLU A 97 -8.39 8.53 16.95
N ASP A 98 -9.54 8.60 16.28
CA ASP A 98 -10.58 7.58 16.42
C ASP A 98 -10.10 6.28 15.77
N MET A 99 -9.76 5.30 16.60
CA MET A 99 -9.25 3.99 16.17
C MET A 99 -10.20 3.23 15.27
N LYS A 100 -11.51 3.43 15.42
CA LYS A 100 -12.50 2.76 14.58
C LYS A 100 -12.51 3.38 13.20
N GLU A 101 -12.44 4.71 13.12
CA GLU A 101 -12.34 5.44 11.86
C GLU A 101 -11.02 5.13 11.15
N MET A 102 -9.89 5.21 11.86
CA MET A 102 -8.58 4.84 11.33
C MET A 102 -8.55 3.39 10.82
N GLY A 103 -9.13 2.46 11.58
CA GLY A 103 -9.24 1.06 11.17
C GLY A 103 -10.08 0.87 9.92
N SER A 104 -11.19 1.60 9.77
CA SER A 104 -12.00 1.56 8.54
C SER A 104 -11.20 2.05 7.34
N ILE A 105 -10.48 3.16 7.47
CA ILE A 105 -9.69 3.71 6.37
C ILE A 105 -8.58 2.73 5.96
N VAL A 106 -7.87 2.15 6.93
CA VAL A 106 -6.80 1.17 6.65
C VAL A 106 -7.36 -0.09 6.00
N TYR A 107 -8.53 -0.55 6.45
CA TYR A 107 -9.23 -1.66 5.84
C TYR A 107 -9.57 -1.36 4.37
N ASP A 108 -10.20 -0.22 4.10
CA ASP A 108 -10.62 0.19 2.76
C ASP A 108 -9.42 0.31 1.81
N ILE A 109 -8.30 0.90 2.27
CA ILE A 109 -7.05 0.97 1.50
C ILE A 109 -6.53 -0.42 1.17
N CYS A 110 -6.54 -1.35 2.13
CA CYS A 110 -6.08 -2.72 1.89
C CYS A 110 -6.95 -3.45 0.85
N GLU A 111 -8.27 -3.29 0.91
CA GLU A 111 -9.17 -3.91 -0.08
C GLU A 111 -8.88 -3.35 -1.48
N ILE A 112 -8.74 -2.02 -1.62
CA ILE A 112 -8.40 -1.38 -2.89
C ILE A 112 -7.05 -1.90 -3.43
N ILE A 113 -6.03 -1.99 -2.58
CA ILE A 113 -4.71 -2.52 -2.97
C ILE A 113 -4.85 -3.95 -3.47
N SER A 114 -5.56 -4.81 -2.73
CA SER A 114 -5.74 -6.21 -3.10
C SER A 114 -6.39 -6.36 -4.47
N GLU A 115 -7.52 -5.68 -4.69
CA GLU A 115 -8.27 -5.75 -5.94
C GLU A 115 -7.47 -5.16 -7.11
N THR A 116 -6.77 -4.06 -6.89
CA THR A 116 -6.00 -3.38 -7.95
C THR A 116 -4.79 -4.22 -8.34
N MET A 117 -4.12 -4.83 -7.36
CA MET A 117 -2.95 -5.68 -7.61
C MET A 117 -3.33 -6.97 -8.34
N GLU A 118 -4.43 -7.62 -7.96
CA GLU A 118 -4.94 -8.80 -8.66
C GLU A 118 -5.23 -8.49 -10.13
N LYS A 119 -5.96 -7.40 -10.40
CA LYS A 119 -6.24 -6.94 -11.77
C LYS A 119 -4.96 -6.61 -12.54
N ALA A 120 -4.00 -5.93 -11.90
CA ALA A 120 -2.76 -5.54 -12.55
C ALA A 120 -1.94 -6.77 -12.96
N PHE A 121 -1.81 -7.79 -12.09
CA PHE A 121 -1.13 -9.03 -12.45
C PHE A 121 -1.85 -9.79 -13.57
N GLU A 122 -3.17 -9.90 -13.50
CA GLU A 122 -3.96 -10.56 -14.55
C GLU A 122 -3.80 -9.87 -15.91
N GLU A 123 -3.82 -8.53 -15.92
CA GLU A 123 -3.74 -7.75 -17.16
C GLU A 123 -2.32 -7.69 -17.72
N ALA A 124 -1.30 -7.61 -16.85
CA ALA A 124 0.09 -7.71 -17.24
C ALA A 124 0.40 -9.05 -17.91
N GLU A 125 -0.08 -10.18 -17.38
CA GLU A 125 0.15 -11.49 -17.98
C GLU A 125 -0.59 -11.65 -19.33
N LYS A 126 -1.79 -11.06 -19.50
CA LYS A 126 -2.50 -11.08 -20.79
C LYS A 126 -1.76 -10.31 -21.87
N ASN A 127 -1.11 -9.21 -21.51
CA ASN A 127 -0.39 -8.34 -22.43
C ASN A 127 1.12 -8.61 -22.46
N LYS A 128 1.56 -9.76 -21.92
CA LYS A 128 2.97 -10.14 -21.84
C LYS A 128 3.72 -10.13 -23.17
N GLU A 129 3.05 -10.41 -24.28
CA GLU A 129 3.68 -10.38 -25.61
C GLU A 129 4.12 -8.96 -26.05
N GLU A 130 3.67 -7.92 -25.35
CA GLU A 130 4.01 -6.52 -25.61
C GLU A 130 5.29 -6.05 -24.88
N TYR A 131 5.86 -6.90 -24.00
CA TYR A 131 7.01 -6.59 -23.13
C TYR A 131 8.14 -7.62 -23.28
#